data_AF-S7VI06-F1
#
_entry.id   AF-S7VI06-F1
#
_cell.length_a   1.000
_cell.length_b   1.000
_cell.length_c   1.000
_cell.angle_alpha   90.00
_cell.angle_beta   90.00
_cell.angle_gamma   90.00
#
_symmetry.space_group_name_H-M   'P 1'
#
loop_
_entity.id
_entity.type
_entity.pdbx_description
1 polymer ?
#
loop_
_entity_poly.entity_id
_entity_poly.type
_entity_poly.pdbx_seq_one_letter_code
_entity_poly.pdbx_strand_id
1 'polypeptide(L)'
;MLTGSPVRTKDFNWDVSFNIARNRNKVLSLIEGTDVLNVEEPRTGTVFVQHRTGQPFGVLAGWVQKLSPDGQPVFEENGAPVQSDQMEVIGNGIPDFTGGFNNSITYKGFNLSALIDFRVGGEIYSGTNVRLTQWGLHKQTIQGREGEEPLSVSGVIQSGTETDGTPIYEAFF
;
A
#
# COMPACT_ATOMS: atom_id res chain seq x y z
N MET A 1 20.82 16.30 -9.09
CA MET A 1 21.95 15.37 -8.84
C MET A 1 23.06 16.16 -8.18
N LEU A 2 23.64 15.62 -7.11
CA LEU A 2 24.77 16.20 -6.38
C LEU A 2 25.97 15.26 -6.54
N THR A 3 27.15 15.82 -6.78
CA THR A 3 28.39 15.08 -6.93
C THR A 3 29.46 15.68 -6.04
N GLY A 4 30.44 14.87 -5.65
CA GLY A 4 31.59 15.32 -4.88
C GLY A 4 32.76 14.35 -5.00
N SER A 5 33.96 14.87 -4.77
CA SER A 5 35.19 14.08 -4.71
C SER A 5 35.87 14.34 -3.37
N PRO A 6 35.42 13.71 -2.26
CA PRO A 6 35.93 14.03 -0.91
C PRO A 6 37.43 13.84 -0.77
N VAL A 7 38.00 12.89 -1.50
CA VAL A 7 39.45 12.67 -1.56
C VAL A 7 39.88 12.56 -3.01
N ARG A 8 40.88 13.36 -3.39
CA ARG A 8 41.48 13.34 -4.72
C ARG A 8 42.98 13.54 -4.62
N THR A 9 43.72 12.50 -4.98
CA THR A 9 45.19 12.44 -4.92
C THR A 9 45.72 11.74 -6.16
N LYS A 10 47.05 11.64 -6.30
CA LYS A 10 47.67 10.93 -7.44
C LYS A 10 47.29 9.44 -7.47
N ASP A 11 47.26 8.80 -6.30
CA ASP A 11 47.13 7.35 -6.19
C ASP A 11 45.75 6.90 -5.67
N PHE A 12 44.98 7.79 -5.04
CA PHE A 12 43.68 7.51 -4.47
C PHE A 12 42.66 8.59 -4.82
N ASN A 13 41.53 8.17 -5.38
CA ASN A 13 40.40 9.03 -5.70
C ASN A 13 39.12 8.39 -5.16
N TRP A 14 38.28 9.19 -4.51
CA TRP A 14 36.95 8.80 -4.09
C TRP A 14 35.95 9.79 -4.64
N ASP A 15 35.05 9.29 -5.47
CA ASP A 15 33.98 10.04 -6.08
C ASP A 15 32.63 9.52 -5.56
N VAL A 16 31.77 10.47 -5.21
CA VAL A 16 30.44 10.23 -4.67
C VAL A 16 29.43 10.96 -5.54
N SER A 17 28.33 10.29 -5.87
CA SER A 17 27.18 10.95 -6.47
C SER A 17 25.88 10.52 -5.81
N PHE A 18 24.98 11.48 -5.63
CA PHE A 18 23.68 11.29 -5.03
C PHE A 18 22.62 11.94 -5.93
N ASN A 19 21.53 11.22 -6.15
CA ASN A 19 20.36 11.77 -6.82
C ASN A 19 19.10 11.40 -6.05
N ILE A 20 18.13 12.31 -6.07
CA ILE A 20 16.81 12.11 -5.50
C ILE A 20 15.81 12.82 -6.40
N ALA A 21 14.66 12.18 -6.60
CA ALA A 21 13.54 12.68 -7.37
C ALA A 21 12.24 12.49 -6.58
N ARG A 22 11.33 13.44 -6.73
CA ARG A 22 9.97 13.38 -6.22
C ARG A 22 9.01 13.69 -7.37
N ASN A 23 8.01 12.84 -7.55
CA ASN A 23 6.93 13.08 -8.50
C ASN A 23 5.60 13.21 -7.74
N ARG A 24 4.90 14.32 -7.91
CA ARG A 24 3.51 14.48 -7.46
C ARG A 24 2.64 14.70 -8.67
N ASN A 25 1.69 13.80 -8.87
CA ASN A 25 0.79 13.82 -10.01
C ASN A 25 -0.66 13.74 -9.53
N LYS A 26 -1.58 14.11 -10.42
CA LYS A 26 -3.02 14.07 -10.19
C LYS A 26 -3.71 13.82 -11.52
N VAL A 27 -4.64 12.87 -11.54
CA VAL A 27 -5.53 12.64 -12.69
C VAL A 27 -6.52 13.80 -12.73
N LEU A 28 -6.45 14.61 -13.79
CA LEU A 28 -7.30 15.80 -13.93
C LEU A 28 -8.66 15.48 -14.56
N SER A 29 -8.67 14.56 -15.53
CA SER A 29 -9.88 14.10 -16.20
C SER A 29 -9.63 12.74 -16.85
N LEU A 30 -10.72 12.02 -17.12
CA LEU A 30 -10.76 10.81 -17.93
C LEU A 30 -11.67 11.05 -19.15
N ILE A 31 -11.94 9.99 -19.92
CA ILE A 31 -12.91 10.05 -21.02
C ILE A 31 -14.29 10.49 -20.49
N GLU A 32 -15.01 11.26 -21.29
CA GLU A 32 -16.33 11.78 -20.91
C GLU A 32 -17.28 10.66 -20.47
N GLY A 33 -17.94 10.85 -19.33
CA GLY A 33 -18.88 9.89 -18.75
C GLY A 33 -18.28 8.88 -17.77
N THR A 34 -16.97 8.92 -17.47
CA THR A 34 -16.36 8.12 -16.39
C THR A 34 -15.41 8.92 -15.51
N ASP A 35 -15.44 8.65 -14.20
CA ASP A 35 -14.47 9.16 -13.22
C ASP A 35 -13.50 8.09 -12.72
N VAL A 36 -13.64 6.86 -13.21
CA VAL A 36 -12.80 5.72 -12.86
C VAL A 36 -12.38 4.96 -14.12
N LEU A 37 -11.09 4.69 -14.23
CA LEU A 37 -10.52 3.78 -15.21
C LEU A 37 -9.78 2.65 -14.48
N ASN A 38 -10.23 1.42 -14.69
CA ASN A 38 -9.50 0.22 -14.27
C ASN A 38 -8.35 -0.04 -15.24
N VAL A 39 -7.14 -0.21 -14.71
CA VAL A 39 -5.91 -0.38 -15.49
C VAL A 39 -5.42 -1.81 -15.43
N GLU A 40 -5.38 -2.38 -14.22
CA GLU A 40 -4.82 -3.71 -13.99
C GLU A 40 -5.53 -4.39 -12.82
N GLU A 41 -5.64 -5.71 -12.89
CA GLU A 41 -6.18 -6.56 -11.85
C GLU A 41 -5.24 -7.74 -11.55
N PRO A 42 -5.01 -8.09 -10.27
CA PRO A 42 -4.30 -9.28 -9.87
C PRO A 42 -5.22 -10.50 -9.98
N ARG A 43 -4.63 -11.69 -10.07
CA ARG A 43 -5.36 -12.97 -10.11
C ARG A 43 -6.29 -13.21 -8.90
N THR A 44 -6.08 -12.50 -7.78
CA THR A 44 -6.98 -12.61 -6.63
C THR A 44 -8.31 -11.88 -6.84
N GLY A 45 -8.38 -10.90 -7.75
CA GLY A 45 -9.61 -10.17 -8.07
C GLY A 45 -10.14 -9.25 -6.97
N THR A 46 -9.30 -8.85 -6.01
CA THR A 46 -9.72 -8.15 -4.78
C THR A 46 -9.23 -6.71 -4.67
N VAL A 47 -8.19 -6.35 -5.40
CA VAL A 47 -7.58 -5.01 -5.44
C VAL A 47 -7.27 -4.70 -6.89
N PHE A 48 -7.38 -3.44 -7.31
CA PHE A 48 -7.25 -3.01 -8.69
C PHE A 48 -6.33 -1.79 -8.75
N VAL A 49 -5.53 -1.71 -9.82
CA VAL A 49 -4.85 -0.45 -10.15
C VAL A 49 -5.85 0.41 -10.91
N GLN A 50 -6.19 1.57 -10.36
CA GLN A 50 -7.15 2.49 -10.92
C GLN A 50 -6.55 3.87 -11.20
N HIS A 51 -7.16 4.58 -12.13
CA HIS A 51 -7.05 6.02 -12.26
C HIS A 51 -8.40 6.61 -11.89
N ARG A 52 -8.42 7.52 -10.91
CA ARG A 52 -9.63 8.20 -10.46
C ARG A 52 -9.44 9.70 -10.60
N THR A 53 -10.42 10.40 -11.16
CA THR A 53 -10.40 11.86 -11.24
C THR A 53 -10.15 12.44 -9.84
N GLY A 54 -9.18 13.36 -9.73
CA GLY A 54 -8.84 13.99 -8.46
C GLY A 54 -7.81 13.25 -7.60
N GLN A 55 -7.46 12.00 -7.93
CA GLN A 55 -6.49 11.17 -7.21
C GLN A 55 -5.13 11.13 -7.91
N PRO A 56 -4.06 10.67 -7.24
CA PRO A 56 -2.82 10.30 -7.91
C PRO A 56 -3.04 9.25 -9.01
N PHE A 57 -2.11 9.22 -9.94
CA PHE A 57 -2.03 8.22 -10.99
C PHE A 57 -1.65 6.85 -10.39
N GLY A 58 -2.39 5.81 -10.79
CA GLY A 58 -2.09 4.43 -10.39
C GLY A 58 -2.40 4.13 -8.92
N VAL A 59 -3.52 4.64 -8.39
CA VAL A 59 -3.97 4.28 -7.04
C VAL A 59 -4.36 2.81 -6.97
N LEU A 60 -4.15 2.21 -5.80
CA LEU A 60 -4.71 0.92 -5.45
C LEU A 60 -6.11 1.13 -4.92
N ALA A 61 -7.08 0.46 -5.52
CA ALA A 61 -8.46 0.50 -5.10
C ALA A 61 -8.96 -0.90 -4.79
N GLY A 62 -9.72 -1.05 -3.72
CA GLY A 62 -10.28 -2.34 -3.32
C GLY A 62 -11.43 -2.11 -2.37
N TRP A 63 -12.08 -3.20 -2.00
CA TRP A 63 -13.09 -3.13 -0.95
C TRP A 63 -12.42 -3.23 0.41
N VAL A 64 -12.95 -2.45 1.35
CA VAL A 64 -12.51 -2.41 2.74
C VAL A 64 -13.60 -3.04 3.61
N GLN A 65 -13.30 -3.25 4.89
CA GLN A 65 -14.34 -3.59 5.84
C GLN A 65 -15.27 -2.38 6.01
N LYS A 66 -16.58 -2.63 5.92
CA LYS A 66 -17.61 -1.62 6.14
C LYS A 66 -17.49 -1.08 7.56
N LEU A 67 -17.51 0.24 7.68
CA LEU A 67 -17.53 0.93 8.95
C LEU A 67 -18.92 1.52 9.19
N SER A 68 -19.36 1.52 10.45
CA SER A 68 -20.53 2.26 10.87
C SER A 68 -20.28 3.77 10.76
N PRO A 69 -21.32 4.63 10.83
CA PRO A 69 -21.15 6.08 10.88
C PRO A 69 -20.20 6.56 12.00
N ASP A 70 -20.10 5.81 13.09
CA ASP A 70 -19.20 6.07 14.22
C ASP A 70 -17.78 5.52 14.02
N GLY A 71 -17.49 4.93 12.85
CA GLY A 71 -16.19 4.36 12.50
C GLY A 71 -15.93 2.97 13.06
N GLN A 72 -16.94 2.29 13.62
CA GLN A 72 -16.77 0.93 14.15
C GLN A 72 -16.85 -0.11 13.02
N PRO A 73 -15.99 -1.16 13.04
CA PRO A 73 -16.04 -2.23 12.05
C PRO A 73 -17.38 -2.98 12.14
N VAL A 74 -18.00 -3.19 10.97
CA VAL A 74 -19.26 -3.92 10.86
C VAL A 74 -18.99 -5.41 10.61
N PHE A 75 -19.70 -6.26 11.34
CA PHE A 75 -19.66 -7.72 11.24
C PHE A 75 -21.05 -8.30 10.95
N GLU A 76 -21.06 -9.52 10.39
CA GLU A 76 -22.25 -10.37 10.32
C GLU A 76 -22.49 -11.05 11.68
N GLU A 77 -23.67 -11.66 11.88
CA GLU A 77 -23.99 -12.42 13.10
C GLU A 77 -23.02 -13.59 13.36
N ASN A 78 -22.40 -14.13 12.30
CA ASN A 78 -21.40 -15.19 12.39
C ASN A 78 -19.98 -14.67 12.72
N GLY A 79 -19.80 -13.35 12.90
CA GLY A 79 -18.53 -12.68 13.16
C GLY A 79 -17.66 -12.42 11.93
N ALA A 80 -18.14 -12.68 10.71
CA ALA A 80 -17.43 -12.34 9.48
C ALA A 80 -17.47 -10.82 9.22
N PRO A 81 -16.38 -10.20 8.73
CA PRO A 81 -16.37 -8.78 8.39
C PRO A 81 -17.27 -8.51 7.19
N VAL A 82 -18.08 -7.46 7.27
CA VAL A 82 -18.91 -7.00 6.15
C VAL A 82 -18.07 -6.15 5.21
N GLN A 83 -18.19 -6.38 3.90
CA GLN A 83 -17.48 -5.63 2.86
C GLN A 83 -18.16 -4.28 2.59
N SER A 84 -17.37 -3.26 2.22
CA SER A 84 -17.89 -1.96 1.77
C SER A 84 -18.70 -2.07 0.46
N ASP A 85 -19.69 -1.19 0.29
CA ASP A 85 -20.57 -1.21 -0.90
C ASP A 85 -19.85 -0.76 -2.17
N GLN A 86 -18.84 0.10 -2.03
CA GLN A 86 -18.01 0.62 -3.12
C GLN A 86 -16.53 0.39 -2.85
N MET A 87 -15.74 0.33 -3.92
CA MET A 87 -14.29 0.30 -3.80
C MET A 87 -13.75 1.65 -3.34
N GLU A 88 -12.88 1.62 -2.36
CA GLU A 88 -12.19 2.78 -1.84
C GLU A 88 -10.74 2.82 -2.32
N VAL A 89 -10.13 4.00 -2.29
CA VAL A 89 -8.70 4.13 -2.51
C VAL A 89 -8.01 3.65 -1.25
N ILE A 90 -7.35 2.50 -1.34
CA ILE A 90 -6.66 1.85 -0.22
C ILE A 90 -5.15 2.07 -0.27
N GLY A 91 -4.64 2.70 -1.32
CA GLY A 91 -3.23 3.02 -1.40
C GLY A 91 -2.77 3.68 -2.70
N ASN A 92 -1.47 3.93 -2.77
CA ASN A 92 -0.81 4.51 -3.94
C ASN A 92 0.39 3.67 -4.39
N GLY A 93 0.36 3.12 -5.60
CA GLY A 93 1.45 2.29 -6.13
C GLY A 93 2.72 3.06 -6.51
N ILE A 94 2.66 4.39 -6.62
CA ILE A 94 3.77 5.22 -7.05
C ILE A 94 4.61 5.66 -5.83
N PRO A 95 5.93 5.40 -5.81
CA PRO A 95 6.80 5.86 -4.74
C PRO A 95 6.83 7.39 -4.61
N ASP A 96 6.86 7.88 -3.36
CA ASP A 96 6.98 9.31 -3.09
C ASP A 96 8.36 9.85 -3.48
N PHE A 97 9.40 9.06 -3.25
CA PHE A 97 10.78 9.40 -3.57
C PHE A 97 11.49 8.24 -4.25
N THR A 98 12.28 8.56 -5.25
CA THR A 98 13.22 7.63 -5.86
C THR A 98 14.59 8.28 -5.91
N GLY A 99 15.64 7.48 -5.93
CA GLY A 99 16.98 8.01 -6.02
C GLY A 99 18.04 6.94 -6.00
N GLY A 100 19.27 7.40 -6.00
CA GLY A 100 20.43 6.52 -5.97
C GLY A 100 21.64 7.20 -5.37
N PHE A 101 22.51 6.38 -4.82
CA PHE A 101 23.77 6.77 -4.21
C PHE A 101 24.89 5.91 -4.79
N ASN A 102 25.79 6.54 -5.54
CA ASN A 102 26.93 5.86 -6.15
C ASN A 102 28.24 6.29 -5.47
N ASN A 103 29.10 5.30 -5.21
CA ASN A 103 30.44 5.48 -4.65
C ASN A 103 31.43 4.81 -5.57
N SER A 104 32.44 5.54 -6.02
CA SER A 104 33.52 5.03 -6.84
C SER A 104 34.85 5.34 -6.17
N ILE A 105 35.59 4.30 -5.82
CA ILE A 105 36.91 4.41 -5.19
C ILE A 105 37.93 3.87 -6.18
N THR A 106 38.91 4.68 -6.52
CA THR A 106 40.04 4.30 -7.36
C THR A 106 41.32 4.35 -6.55
N TYR A 107 42.08 3.26 -6.53
CA TYR A 107 43.39 3.18 -5.90
C TYR A 107 44.41 2.55 -6.85
N LYS A 108 45.44 3.33 -7.25
CA LYS A 108 46.56 2.89 -8.11
C LYS A 108 46.15 2.09 -9.35
N GLY A 109 45.06 2.52 -10.00
CA GLY A 109 44.54 1.89 -11.21
C GLY A 109 43.49 0.80 -10.97
N PHE A 110 43.26 0.38 -9.73
CA PHE A 110 42.11 -0.47 -9.37
C PHE A 110 40.89 0.42 -9.07
N ASN A 111 39.72 0.06 -9.60
CA ASN A 111 38.46 0.77 -9.34
C ASN A 111 37.44 -0.18 -8.70
N LEU A 112 36.81 0.28 -7.63
CA LEU A 112 35.64 -0.33 -7.00
C LEU A 112 34.49 0.66 -7.04
N SER A 113 33.36 0.26 -7.63
CA SER A 113 32.14 1.07 -7.65
C SER A 113 30.98 0.31 -7.02
N ALA A 114 30.17 1.02 -6.24
CA ALA A 114 28.94 0.51 -5.65
C ALA A 114 27.80 1.52 -5.84
N LEU A 115 26.66 1.04 -6.30
CA LEU A 115 25.43 1.81 -6.46
C LEU A 115 24.35 1.25 -5.53
N ILE A 116 23.71 2.14 -4.79
CA ILE A 116 22.52 1.86 -3.99
C ILE A 116 21.36 2.63 -4.60
N ASP A 117 20.38 1.92 -5.15
CA ASP A 117 19.12 2.51 -5.60
C ASP A 117 18.05 2.38 -4.51
N PHE A 118 17.27 3.43 -4.30
CA PHE A 118 16.19 3.43 -3.32
C PHE A 118 14.88 3.96 -3.91
N ARG A 119 13.79 3.40 -3.41
CA ARG A 119 12.42 3.89 -3.61
C ARG A 119 11.76 3.91 -2.24
N VAL A 120 11.18 5.04 -1.87
CA VAL A 120 10.59 5.28 -0.54
C VAL A 120 9.14 5.69 -0.72
N GLY A 121 8.28 5.10 0.12
CA GLY A 121 6.84 5.17 -0.05
C GLY A 121 6.36 4.25 -1.17
N GLY A 122 5.11 4.43 -1.56
CA GLY A 122 4.43 3.52 -2.46
C GLY A 122 4.00 2.24 -1.76
N GLU A 123 2.88 1.70 -2.19
CA GLU A 123 2.25 0.51 -1.62
C GLU A 123 2.08 -0.55 -2.70
N ILE A 124 2.19 -1.80 -2.30
CA ILE A 124 2.06 -2.94 -3.22
C ILE A 124 1.08 -3.92 -2.62
N TYR A 125 0.12 -4.33 -3.45
CA TYR A 125 -0.72 -5.45 -3.12
C TYR A 125 0.04 -6.78 -3.29
N SER A 126 0.17 -7.57 -2.22
CA SER A 126 0.88 -8.85 -2.23
C SER A 126 -0.09 -10.03 -2.28
N GLY A 127 -0.27 -10.59 -3.48
CA GLY A 127 -1.00 -11.85 -3.64
C GLY A 127 -0.38 -13.03 -2.87
N THR A 128 0.94 -13.02 -2.68
CA THR A 128 1.65 -13.99 -1.84
C THR A 128 1.17 -13.92 -0.40
N ASN A 129 1.06 -12.73 0.19
CA ASN A 129 0.57 -12.58 1.56
C ASN A 129 -0.87 -13.06 1.67
N VAL A 130 -1.72 -12.78 0.68
CA VAL A 130 -3.10 -13.28 0.67
C VAL A 130 -3.12 -14.81 0.69
N ARG A 131 -2.34 -15.48 -0.17
CA ARG A 131 -2.29 -16.96 -0.19
C ARG A 131 -1.72 -17.54 1.10
N LEU A 132 -0.64 -16.98 1.63
CA LEU A 132 -0.08 -17.42 2.90
C LEU A 132 -1.06 -17.23 4.06
N THR A 133 -1.90 -16.19 4.02
CA THR A 133 -2.92 -15.96 5.05
C THR A 133 -4.04 -16.98 4.93
N GLN A 134 -4.52 -17.24 3.72
CA GLN A 134 -5.53 -18.27 3.44
C GLN A 134 -5.07 -19.67 3.89
N TRP A 135 -3.78 -19.97 3.77
CA TRP A 135 -3.22 -21.26 4.20
C TRP A 135 -2.80 -21.31 5.68
N GLY A 136 -2.95 -20.21 6.42
CA GLY A 136 -2.43 -20.15 7.79
C GLY A 136 -0.91 -20.30 7.87
N LEU A 137 -0.18 -19.77 6.89
CA LEU A 137 1.29 -19.74 6.89
C LEU A 137 1.84 -18.32 7.13
N HIS A 138 1.00 -17.30 7.02
CA HIS A 138 1.38 -15.93 7.29
C HIS A 138 1.44 -15.68 8.81
N LYS A 139 2.46 -14.93 9.27
CA LYS A 139 2.67 -14.57 10.68
C LYS A 139 1.43 -13.96 11.34
N GLN A 140 0.59 -13.24 10.57
CA GLN A 140 -0.64 -12.64 11.07
C GLN A 140 -1.70 -13.64 11.55
N THR A 141 -1.59 -14.91 11.16
CA THR A 141 -2.54 -15.96 11.54
C THR A 141 -2.12 -16.72 12.80
N ILE A 142 -1.10 -16.24 13.52
CA ILE A 142 -0.63 -16.88 14.77
C ILE A 142 -1.63 -16.65 15.91
N GLN A 143 -2.16 -15.44 16.05
CA GLN A 143 -3.16 -15.13 17.07
C GLN A 143 -4.41 -16.01 16.89
N GLY A 144 -4.97 -16.51 17.99
CA GLY A 144 -6.13 -17.41 17.99
C GLY A 144 -5.82 -18.89 17.72
N ARG A 145 -4.54 -19.26 17.57
CA ARG A 145 -4.13 -20.68 17.52
C ARG A 145 -4.10 -21.31 18.90
N GLU A 146 -4.10 -22.64 18.94
CA GLU A 146 -3.88 -23.39 20.18
C GLU A 146 -2.58 -22.95 20.87
N GLY A 147 -2.70 -22.52 22.12
CA GLY A 147 -1.57 -22.03 22.93
C GLY A 147 -1.23 -20.55 22.75
N GLU A 148 -1.91 -19.84 21.85
CA GLU A 148 -1.75 -18.40 21.62
C GLU A 148 -2.92 -17.62 22.23
N GLU A 149 -2.73 -16.31 22.41
CA GLU A 149 -3.81 -15.42 22.88
C GLU A 149 -5.02 -15.48 21.94
N PRO A 150 -6.25 -15.48 22.48
CA PRO A 150 -7.46 -15.58 21.68
C PRO A 150 -7.59 -14.37 20.73
N LEU A 151 -8.22 -14.62 19.59
CA LEU A 151 -8.60 -13.56 18.66
C LEU A 151 -9.86 -12.87 19.22
N SER A 152 -9.70 -11.66 19.75
CA SER A 152 -10.83 -10.81 20.13
C SER A 152 -11.23 -9.93 18.95
N VAL A 153 -12.48 -10.05 18.51
CA VAL A 153 -13.06 -9.17 17.50
C VAL A 153 -14.12 -8.32 18.18
N SER A 154 -14.06 -7.00 17.99
CA SER A 154 -15.02 -6.05 18.55
C SER A 154 -15.54 -5.14 17.45
N GLY A 155 -16.84 -4.90 17.42
CA GLY A 155 -17.45 -4.03 16.43
C GLY A 155 -18.95 -3.95 16.61
N VAL A 156 -19.65 -3.78 15.49
CA VAL A 156 -21.11 -3.71 15.48
C VAL A 156 -21.71 -4.67 14.45
N ILE A 157 -22.91 -5.15 14.71
CA ILE A 157 -23.76 -5.81 13.72
C ILE A 157 -24.84 -4.83 13.27
N GLN A 158 -25.24 -4.88 12.00
CA GLN A 158 -26.40 -4.13 11.54
C GLN A 158 -27.67 -4.91 11.93
N SER A 159 -28.35 -4.49 13.01
CA SER A 159 -29.54 -5.18 13.53
C SER A 159 -30.83 -4.79 12.81
N GLY A 160 -30.82 -3.68 12.06
CA GLY A 160 -31.97 -3.24 11.29
C GLY A 160 -31.72 -2.00 10.45
N THR A 161 -32.81 -1.43 9.94
CA THR A 161 -32.83 -0.17 9.20
C THR A 161 -34.06 0.62 9.63
N GLU A 162 -33.90 1.90 9.94
CA GLU A 162 -35.00 2.81 10.23
C GLU A 162 -35.89 3.04 8.99
N THR A 163 -37.06 3.62 9.21
CA THR A 163 -38.03 3.93 8.13
C THR A 163 -37.51 4.90 7.07
N ASP A 164 -36.45 5.66 7.38
CA ASP A 164 -35.78 6.58 6.47
C ASP A 164 -34.60 5.95 5.70
N GLY A 165 -34.30 4.67 5.95
CA GLY A 165 -33.19 3.95 5.33
C GLY A 165 -31.87 4.00 6.13
N THR A 166 -31.84 4.64 7.30
CA THR A 166 -30.65 4.71 8.15
C THR A 166 -30.39 3.35 8.83
N PRO A 167 -29.21 2.74 8.69
CA PRO A 167 -28.90 1.47 9.34
C PRO A 167 -28.79 1.62 10.87
N ILE A 168 -29.40 0.67 11.59
CA ILE A 168 -29.30 0.55 13.05
C ILE A 168 -28.21 -0.46 13.37
N TYR A 169 -27.30 -0.08 14.28
CA TYR A 169 -26.16 -0.89 14.69
C TYR A 169 -26.25 -1.27 16.17
N GLU A 170 -25.93 -2.52 16.47
CA GLU A 170 -25.83 -3.04 17.84
C GLU A 170 -24.42 -3.59 18.10
N ALA A 171 -23.99 -3.58 19.36
CA ALA A 171 -22.68 -4.06 19.73
C ALA A 171 -22.52 -5.57 19.42
N PHE A 172 -21.43 -5.90 18.73
CA PHE A 172 -20.98 -7.28 18.53
C PHE A 172 -20.05 -7.66 19.68
N PHE A 173 -20.42 -8.68 20.45
CA PHE A 173 -19.65 -9.23 21.58
C PHE A 173 -19.09 -10.61 21.25
#